data_AF-A0A354GFU8-F1
#
_entry.id   AF-A0A354GFU8-F1
#
_cell.length_a   1.000
_cell.length_b   1.000
_cell.length_c   1.000
_cell.angle_alpha   90.00
_cell.angle_beta   90.00
_cell.angle_gamma   90.00
#
_symmetry.space_group_name_H-M   'P 1'
#
loop_
_entity.id
_entity.type
_entity.pdbx_description
1 polymer ?
#
loop_
_entity_poly.entity_id
_entity_poly.type
_entity_poly.pdbx_seq_one_letter_code
_entity_poly.pdbx_strand_id
1 'polypeptide(L)'
;FRLSFAAKLQDDALQILEQILPFFQPSYNVTLNMIDGHDEKRDIPFTLSDISFKDEYEDDFNTRRAIVYDLDFTAKTYFYNEIPTDETGGIIKKVQIDYSSAIRAPREVRYVVTPTATKDYNQDQTLSLAATLEVGKTLMTVTSGASLVVGQYIQINSEVMRVEEKDNVSIIVARGQYRTAEMKHSNGDVINLINAADHALIEVGDDFGFNSDVDFFQDSKFFSPSQGTDQ
;
A
#
# COMPACT_ATOMS: atom_id res chain seq x y z
N PHE A 1 -29.38 -5.48 15.45
CA PHE A 1 -30.06 -4.47 14.61
C PHE A 1 -31.54 -4.82 14.52
N ARG A 2 -32.41 -3.87 14.21
CA ARG A 2 -33.87 -4.05 14.23
C ARG A 2 -34.47 -3.72 12.88
N LEU A 3 -35.28 -4.62 12.33
CA LEU A 3 -36.10 -4.38 11.15
C LEU A 3 -37.52 -4.06 11.60
N SER A 4 -38.00 -2.86 11.26
CA SER A 4 -39.36 -2.43 11.56
C SER A 4 -40.13 -2.25 10.26
N PHE A 5 -41.33 -2.81 10.17
CA PHE A 5 -42.23 -2.58 9.06
C PHE A 5 -43.66 -2.36 9.55
N ALA A 6 -44.40 -1.53 8.83
CA ALA A 6 -45.78 -1.18 9.15
C ALA A 6 -46.70 -1.53 7.98
N ALA A 7 -47.86 -2.11 8.29
CA ALA A 7 -48.90 -2.41 7.31
C ALA A 7 -50.27 -1.91 7.78
N LYS A 8 -51.16 -1.65 6.83
CA LYS A 8 -52.55 -1.26 7.11
C LYS A 8 -53.43 -2.48 7.36
N LEU A 9 -53.22 -3.56 6.59
CA LEU A 9 -53.93 -4.82 6.73
C LEU A 9 -53.02 -5.84 7.42
N GLN A 10 -53.61 -6.65 8.31
CA GLN A 10 -52.88 -7.71 9.00
C GLN A 10 -52.36 -8.78 8.01
N ASP A 11 -53.10 -9.02 6.92
CA ASP A 11 -52.71 -9.97 5.87
C ASP A 11 -51.40 -9.57 5.19
N ASP A 12 -51.25 -8.30 4.81
CA ASP A 12 -50.03 -7.78 4.18
C ASP A 12 -48.81 -7.93 5.09
N ALA A 13 -48.98 -7.67 6.39
CA ALA A 13 -47.90 -7.87 7.37
C ALA A 13 -47.53 -9.34 7.54
N LEU A 14 -48.52 -10.24 7.52
CA LEU A 14 -48.30 -11.68 7.61
C LEU A 14 -47.55 -12.21 6.38
N GLN A 15 -47.92 -11.74 5.18
CA GLN A 15 -47.21 -12.11 3.94
C GLN A 15 -45.73 -11.73 3.98
N ILE A 16 -45.39 -10.54 4.49
CA ILE A 16 -43.99 -10.11 4.66
C ILE A 16 -43.27 -11.00 5.67
N LEU A 17 -43.92 -11.31 6.79
CA LEU A 17 -43.34 -12.16 7.85
C LEU A 17 -43.08 -13.59 7.35
N GLU A 18 -43.99 -14.17 6.57
CA GLU A 18 -43.84 -15.49 5.95
C GLU A 18 -42.70 -15.56 4.94
N GLN A 19 -42.33 -14.46 4.30
CA GLN A 19 -41.15 -14.42 3.42
C GLN A 19 -39.83 -14.35 4.18
N ILE A 20 -39.84 -13.85 5.42
CA ILE A 20 -38.64 -13.64 6.21
C ILE A 20 -38.33 -14.86 7.09
N LEU A 21 -39.31 -15.36 7.84
CA LEU A 21 -39.09 -16.41 8.84
C LEU A 21 -38.47 -17.72 8.33
N PRO A 22 -38.82 -18.25 7.14
CA PRO A 22 -38.29 -19.55 6.69
C PRO A 22 -36.77 -19.57 6.51
N PHE A 23 -36.14 -18.42 6.28
CA PHE A 23 -34.70 -18.30 6.10
C PHE A 23 -33.91 -18.34 7.42
N PHE A 24 -34.57 -18.16 8.57
CA PHE A 24 -33.92 -18.15 9.89
C PHE A 24 -34.21 -19.45 10.66
N GLN A 25 -33.35 -20.46 10.49
CA GLN A 25 -33.46 -21.76 11.17
C GLN A 25 -32.25 -22.06 12.05
N PRO A 26 -32.21 -21.71 13.34
CA PRO A 26 -32.48 -20.42 14.00
C PRO A 26 -31.48 -19.30 13.63
N SER A 27 -30.56 -19.55 12.70
CA SER A 27 -29.61 -18.57 12.18
C SER A 27 -29.51 -18.63 10.66
N TYR A 28 -29.37 -17.49 10.02
CA TYR A 28 -29.04 -17.35 8.60
C TYR A 28 -27.57 -16.94 8.46
N ASN A 29 -26.75 -17.75 7.80
CA ASN A 29 -25.32 -17.47 7.65
C ASN A 29 -25.05 -16.77 6.33
N VAL A 30 -24.35 -15.63 6.37
CA VAL A 30 -23.90 -14.90 5.19
C VAL A 30 -22.37 -14.90 5.17
N THR A 31 -21.78 -15.38 4.08
CA THR A 31 -20.34 -15.30 3.86
C THR A 31 -19.97 -13.89 3.41
N LEU A 32 -19.08 -13.23 4.15
CA LEU A 32 -18.56 -11.90 3.84
C LEU A 32 -17.03 -11.97 3.68
N ASN A 33 -16.51 -11.22 2.70
CA ASN A 33 -15.09 -10.94 2.60
C ASN A 33 -14.76 -9.84 3.61
N MET A 34 -13.89 -10.13 4.56
CA MET A 34 -13.64 -9.23 5.70
C MET A 34 -12.67 -8.09 5.36
N ILE A 35 -11.82 -8.26 4.36
CA ILE A 35 -10.80 -7.30 3.93
C ILE A 35 -10.76 -7.29 2.41
N ASP A 36 -10.74 -6.10 1.80
CA ASP A 36 -10.59 -5.97 0.35
C ASP A 36 -9.16 -6.40 -0.06
N GLY A 37 -9.03 -7.23 -1.09
CA GLY A 37 -7.75 -7.77 -1.56
C GLY A 37 -7.18 -8.98 -0.80
N HIS A 38 -7.83 -9.47 0.27
CA HIS A 38 -7.45 -10.71 0.95
C HIS A 38 -8.57 -11.76 0.92
N ASP A 39 -8.23 -13.02 0.66
CA ASP A 39 -9.16 -14.16 0.60
C ASP A 39 -9.65 -14.64 1.98
N GLU A 40 -9.82 -13.74 2.95
CA GLU A 40 -10.40 -14.08 4.26
C GLU A 40 -11.93 -14.05 4.20
N LYS A 41 -12.49 -15.20 3.82
CA LYS A 41 -13.94 -15.46 3.81
C LYS A 41 -14.39 -15.92 5.19
N ARG A 42 -15.41 -15.26 5.72
CA ARG A 42 -15.97 -15.59 7.03
C ARG A 42 -17.48 -15.57 7.00
N ASP A 43 -18.07 -16.56 7.66
CA ASP A 43 -19.51 -16.68 7.78
C ASP A 43 -19.99 -15.93 9.01
N ILE A 44 -20.87 -14.95 8.81
CA ILE A 44 -21.54 -14.21 9.88
C ILE A 44 -22.93 -14.81 10.08
N PRO A 45 -23.23 -15.40 11.26
CA PRO A 45 -24.57 -15.86 11.58
C PRO A 45 -25.44 -14.68 12.02
N PHE A 46 -26.56 -14.52 11.33
CA PHE A 46 -27.67 -13.65 11.70
C PHE A 46 -28.72 -14.48 12.42
N THR A 47 -28.94 -14.18 13.71
CA THR A 47 -29.92 -14.87 14.54
C THR A 47 -31.12 -13.97 14.81
N LEU A 48 -32.33 -14.46 14.53
CA LEU A 48 -33.55 -13.78 14.93
C LEU A 48 -33.73 -13.99 16.44
N SER A 49 -33.76 -12.90 17.20
CA SER A 49 -33.77 -12.91 18.67
C SER A 49 -35.17 -12.77 19.23
N ASP A 50 -35.96 -11.83 18.70
CA ASP A 50 -37.34 -11.58 19.12
C ASP A 50 -38.18 -11.02 17.97
N ILE A 51 -39.49 -11.21 18.05
CA ILE A 51 -40.48 -10.61 17.16
C ILE A 51 -41.53 -9.94 18.04
N SER A 52 -41.64 -8.63 17.96
CA SER A 52 -42.65 -7.87 18.69
C SER A 52 -43.67 -7.24 17.75
N PHE A 53 -44.90 -7.14 18.22
CA PHE A 53 -46.06 -6.64 17.50
C PHE A 53 -46.69 -5.49 18.27
N LYS A 54 -46.98 -4.38 17.59
CA LYS A 54 -47.69 -3.23 18.13
C LYS A 54 -48.83 -2.86 17.20
N ASP A 55 -50.03 -2.77 17.76
CA ASP A 55 -51.22 -2.28 17.09
C ASP A 55 -51.61 -0.97 17.76
N GLU A 56 -51.28 0.14 17.11
CA GLU A 56 -51.63 1.46 17.60
C GLU A 56 -53.07 1.77 17.20
N TYR A 57 -53.98 1.58 18.16
CA TYR A 57 -55.38 1.96 18.06
C TYR A 57 -55.59 3.22 18.91
N GLU A 58 -55.54 4.40 18.29
CA GLU A 58 -55.92 5.66 18.95
C GLU A 58 -57.29 6.16 18.47
N ASP A 59 -58.06 6.64 19.46
CA ASP A 59 -59.51 6.92 19.49
C ASP A 59 -59.93 8.20 18.71
N ASP A 60 -59.06 8.77 17.87
CA ASP A 60 -59.36 9.95 17.04
C ASP A 60 -59.56 9.58 15.57
N PHE A 61 -60.65 10.04 14.97
CA PHE A 61 -61.08 9.76 13.59
C PHE A 61 -60.10 10.24 12.51
N ASN A 62 -59.05 10.98 12.88
CA ASN A 62 -58.01 11.47 11.98
C ASN A 62 -56.74 10.61 11.91
N THR A 63 -56.48 9.76 12.91
CA THR A 63 -55.29 8.90 12.97
C THR A 63 -55.58 7.53 12.37
N ARG A 64 -54.81 7.15 11.34
CA ARG A 64 -54.98 5.89 10.61
C ARG A 64 -54.33 4.75 11.41
N ARG A 65 -55.07 3.65 11.65
CA ARG A 65 -54.52 2.40 12.23
C ARG A 65 -53.31 1.93 11.42
N ALA A 66 -52.21 1.65 12.11
CA ALA A 66 -51.02 1.01 11.55
C ALA A 66 -50.60 -0.15 12.46
N ILE A 67 -50.40 -1.31 11.85
CA ILE A 67 -49.86 -2.48 12.51
C ILE A 67 -48.36 -2.45 12.29
N VAL A 68 -47.58 -2.40 13.37
CA VAL A 68 -46.12 -2.34 13.35
C VAL A 68 -45.53 -3.64 13.87
N TYR A 69 -44.67 -4.27 13.08
CA TYR A 69 -43.86 -5.40 13.49
C TYR A 69 -42.41 -4.98 13.61
N ASP A 70 -41.80 -5.33 14.74
CA ASP A 70 -40.39 -5.08 15.05
C ASP A 70 -39.69 -6.44 15.21
N LEU A 71 -38.76 -6.76 14.31
CA LEU A 71 -37.94 -7.97 14.35
C LEU A 71 -36.53 -7.62 14.79
N ASP A 72 -36.07 -8.22 15.89
CA ASP A 72 -34.75 -8.00 16.44
C ASP A 72 -33.77 -9.08 15.99
N PHE A 73 -32.69 -8.66 15.35
CA PHE A 73 -31.64 -9.53 14.85
C PHE A 73 -30.32 -9.29 15.58
N THR A 74 -29.67 -10.39 15.94
CA THR A 74 -28.30 -10.39 16.49
C THR A 74 -27.36 -10.95 15.43
N ALA A 75 -26.38 -10.15 15.01
CA ALA A 75 -25.28 -10.56 14.15
C ALA A 75 -24.00 -10.72 14.98
N LYS A 76 -23.33 -11.88 14.86
CA LYS A 76 -22.03 -12.10 15.49
C LYS A 76 -20.92 -11.71 14.52
N THR A 77 -20.55 -10.43 14.53
CA THR A 77 -19.48 -9.90 13.68
C THR A 77 -18.13 -9.98 14.39
N TYR A 78 -17.07 -10.03 13.60
CA TYR A 78 -15.69 -9.89 14.08
C TYR A 78 -15.24 -8.47 13.79
N PHE A 79 -14.70 -7.80 14.80
CA PHE A 79 -14.02 -6.52 14.60
C PHE A 79 -12.52 -6.80 14.64
N TYR A 80 -11.84 -6.36 13.60
CA TYR A 80 -10.39 -6.28 13.58
C TYR A 80 -10.01 -4.86 14.00
N ASN A 81 -8.87 -4.71 14.67
CA ASN A 81 -8.27 -3.37 14.81
C ASN A 81 -8.02 -2.80 13.42
N GLU A 82 -7.92 -1.47 13.31
CA GLU A 82 -7.46 -0.84 12.07
C GLU A 82 -6.17 -1.53 11.63
N ILE A 83 -6.27 -2.24 10.52
CA ILE A 83 -5.10 -2.62 9.75
C ILE A 83 -4.58 -1.28 9.23
N PRO A 84 -3.32 -0.91 9.46
CA PRO A 84 -2.79 0.33 8.94
C PRO A 84 -3.08 0.37 7.44
N THR A 85 -3.99 1.26 7.05
CA THR A 85 -4.43 1.50 5.68
C THR A 85 -3.45 2.38 4.92
N ASP A 86 -2.30 2.72 5.52
CA ASP A 86 -1.15 3.05 4.72
C ASP A 86 -0.86 1.81 3.86
N GLU A 87 -0.88 1.98 2.54
CA GLU A 87 -0.51 1.00 1.49
C GLU A 87 0.97 0.60 1.56
N THR A 88 1.50 0.50 2.78
CA THR A 88 2.89 0.58 3.15
C THR A 88 3.09 -0.18 4.44
N GLY A 89 2.91 -1.50 4.43
CA GLY A 89 2.98 -2.33 5.64
C GLY A 89 4.21 -2.05 6.51
N GLY A 90 4.07 -1.18 7.50
CA GLY A 90 5.08 -0.90 8.54
C GLY A 90 6.47 -0.45 8.08
N ILE A 91 6.69 -0.13 6.80
CA ILE A 91 8.03 0.29 6.32
C ILE A 91 8.16 1.79 6.58
N ILE A 92 9.18 2.16 7.37
CA ILE A 92 9.58 3.56 7.54
C ILE A 92 10.10 4.08 6.19
N LYS A 93 9.24 4.76 5.43
CA LYS A 93 9.55 5.28 4.10
C LYS A 93 10.46 6.51 4.10
N LYS A 94 10.52 7.25 5.20
CA LYS A 94 11.33 8.47 5.29
C LYS A 94 11.66 8.79 6.74
N VAL A 95 12.94 8.99 7.02
CA VAL A 95 13.39 9.64 8.26
C VAL A 95 13.98 10.99 7.89
N GLN A 96 13.48 12.05 8.53
CA GLN A 96 13.98 13.41 8.35
C GLN A 96 14.52 13.92 9.68
N ILE A 97 15.75 14.45 9.66
CA ILE A 97 16.35 15.14 10.81
C ILE A 97 16.75 16.54 10.34
N ASP A 98 16.16 17.57 10.96
CA ASP A 98 16.50 18.96 10.71
C ASP A 98 17.46 19.44 11.81
N TYR A 99 18.65 19.90 11.42
CA TYR A 99 19.62 20.52 12.34
C TYR A 99 19.54 22.05 12.24
N SER A 100 19.53 22.70 13.39
CA SER A 100 19.60 24.16 13.52
C SER A 100 20.71 24.53 14.49
N SER A 101 21.48 25.56 14.16
CA SER A 101 22.60 26.05 14.97
C SER A 101 22.18 26.81 16.23
N ALA A 102 20.88 27.07 16.45
CA ALA A 102 20.36 27.75 17.65
C ALA A 102 18.96 27.26 18.10
N ILE A 103 18.63 27.48 19.38
CA ILE A 103 17.30 27.21 19.95
C ILE A 103 16.29 28.16 19.29
N ARG A 104 15.39 27.62 18.44
CA ARG A 104 14.40 28.35 17.63
C ARG A 104 14.96 29.15 16.44
N ALA A 105 15.96 28.64 15.74
CA ALA A 105 16.39 29.19 14.44
C ALA A 105 15.76 28.44 13.26
N PRO A 106 15.67 29.06 12.07
CA PRO A 106 15.26 28.38 10.84
C PRO A 106 16.18 27.19 10.56
N ARG A 107 15.69 26.24 9.77
CA ARG A 107 16.49 25.05 9.42
C ARG A 107 17.64 25.49 8.51
N GLU A 108 18.83 24.95 8.74
CA GLU A 108 20.00 25.22 7.89
C GLU A 108 20.37 23.98 7.06
N VAL A 109 20.15 22.78 7.62
CA VAL A 109 20.45 21.51 6.95
C VAL A 109 19.28 20.55 7.12
N ARG A 110 18.85 19.94 6.01
CA ARG A 110 17.91 18.82 6.01
C ARG A 110 18.62 17.56 5.55
N TYR A 111 18.51 16.52 6.36
CA TYR A 111 18.91 15.18 5.99
C TYR A 111 17.67 14.35 5.68
N VAL A 112 17.52 13.88 4.44
CA VAL A 112 16.44 12.98 4.04
C VAL A 112 17.03 11.63 3.66
N VAL A 113 16.43 10.57 4.20
CA VAL A 113 16.72 9.19 3.81
C VAL A 113 15.45 8.57 3.25
N THR A 114 15.51 8.03 2.04
CA THR A 114 14.45 7.18 1.48
C THR A 114 14.98 5.77 1.23
N PRO A 115 14.14 4.73 1.39
CA PRO A 115 14.54 3.37 1.07
C PRO A 115 14.81 3.27 -0.43
N THR A 116 15.93 2.64 -0.78
CA THR A 116 16.28 2.32 -2.17
C THR A 116 16.28 0.80 -2.34
N ALA A 117 15.88 0.34 -3.52
CA ALA A 117 15.85 -1.07 -3.85
C ALA A 117 17.29 -1.58 -4.01
N THR A 118 17.57 -2.75 -3.47
CA THR A 118 18.90 -3.40 -3.59
C THR A 118 19.01 -4.28 -4.83
N LYS A 119 17.87 -4.57 -5.48
CA LYS A 119 17.73 -5.37 -6.69
C LYS A 119 16.67 -4.74 -7.60
N ASP A 120 16.71 -5.09 -8.88
CA ASP A 120 15.69 -4.79 -9.87
C ASP A 120 14.47 -5.72 -9.68
N TYR A 121 13.28 -5.14 -9.72
CA TYR A 121 11.99 -5.85 -9.56
C TYR A 121 11.16 -5.85 -10.84
N ASN A 122 11.33 -4.85 -11.70
CA ASN A 122 10.47 -4.64 -12.86
C ASN A 122 11.04 -5.20 -14.17
N GLN A 123 12.32 -5.58 -14.19
CA GLN A 123 12.99 -6.13 -15.37
C GLN A 123 12.80 -5.27 -16.62
N ASP A 124 13.04 -3.97 -16.50
CA ASP A 124 12.81 -2.98 -17.56
C ASP A 124 13.66 -3.17 -18.84
N GLN A 125 14.68 -4.03 -18.81
CA GLN A 125 15.56 -4.33 -19.93
C GLN A 125 16.15 -3.07 -20.59
N THR A 126 16.50 -2.07 -19.78
CA THR A 126 16.88 -0.74 -20.24
C THR A 126 17.97 -0.76 -21.32
N LEU A 127 18.99 -1.62 -21.17
CA LEU A 127 20.13 -1.70 -22.10
C LEU A 127 20.61 -3.13 -22.34
N SER A 128 21.48 -3.29 -23.32
CA SER A 128 22.23 -4.51 -23.57
C SER A 128 23.74 -4.26 -23.60
N LEU A 129 24.49 -5.22 -23.07
CA LEU A 129 25.94 -5.23 -23.11
C LEU A 129 26.41 -5.48 -24.55
N ALA A 130 27.37 -4.70 -25.04
CA ALA A 130 27.91 -4.81 -26.40
C ALA A 130 29.21 -5.63 -26.49
N ALA A 131 29.84 -5.92 -25.35
CA ALA A 131 30.98 -6.83 -25.27
C ALA A 131 31.01 -7.54 -23.92
N THR A 132 31.64 -8.70 -23.87
CA THR A 132 31.80 -9.48 -22.64
C THR A 132 32.56 -8.69 -21.57
N LEU A 133 31.97 -8.58 -20.37
CA LEU A 133 32.62 -8.01 -19.19
C LEU A 133 33.20 -9.14 -18.33
N GLU A 134 34.54 -9.23 -18.31
CA GLU A 134 35.25 -10.21 -17.49
C GLU A 134 35.27 -9.82 -16.01
N VAL A 135 35.50 -10.80 -15.13
CA VAL A 135 35.60 -10.58 -13.67
C VAL A 135 36.75 -9.61 -13.36
N GLY A 136 36.53 -8.66 -12.45
CA GLY A 136 37.51 -7.64 -12.06
C GLY A 136 37.73 -6.51 -13.08
N LYS A 137 37.02 -6.50 -14.21
CA LYS A 137 36.99 -5.34 -15.13
C LYS A 137 35.87 -4.40 -14.73
N THR A 138 36.16 -3.10 -14.74
CA THR A 138 35.23 -2.01 -14.37
C THR A 138 34.73 -1.21 -15.58
N LEU A 139 35.39 -1.37 -16.74
CA LEU A 139 34.96 -0.76 -17.99
C LEU A 139 34.00 -1.71 -18.70
N MET A 140 32.74 -1.30 -18.85
CA MET A 140 31.74 -2.01 -19.63
C MET A 140 31.45 -1.26 -20.92
N THR A 141 31.17 -1.99 -21.99
CA THR A 141 30.74 -1.41 -23.26
C THR A 141 29.28 -1.78 -23.51
N VAL A 142 28.45 -0.78 -23.78
CA VAL A 142 27.01 -0.92 -24.01
C VAL A 142 26.63 -0.46 -25.41
N THR A 143 25.46 -0.87 -25.89
CA THR A 143 24.96 -0.44 -27.21
C THR A 143 24.67 1.07 -27.25
N SER A 144 24.12 1.64 -26.18
CA SER A 144 23.89 3.09 -26.03
C SER A 144 23.66 3.48 -24.55
N GLY A 145 24.59 4.15 -23.90
CA GLY A 145 24.48 4.59 -22.50
C GLY A 145 23.64 5.86 -22.26
N ALA A 146 22.86 6.31 -23.26
CA ALA A 146 22.14 7.58 -23.20
C ALA A 146 21.19 7.68 -21.99
N SER A 147 20.50 6.57 -21.68
CA SER A 147 19.51 6.47 -20.60
C SER A 147 20.11 6.37 -19.20
N LEU A 148 21.43 6.15 -19.07
CA LEU A 148 22.09 6.04 -17.77
C LEU A 148 22.41 7.42 -17.18
N VAL A 149 22.29 7.53 -15.86
CA VAL A 149 22.75 8.68 -15.09
C VAL A 149 23.86 8.24 -14.16
N VAL A 150 24.89 9.08 -14.01
CA VAL A 150 25.98 8.83 -13.06
C VAL A 150 25.43 8.74 -11.64
N GLY A 151 25.93 7.79 -10.86
CA GLY A 151 25.49 7.50 -9.50
C GLY A 151 24.30 6.53 -9.40
N GLN A 152 23.65 6.19 -10.51
CA GLN A 152 22.57 5.18 -10.50
C GLN A 152 23.10 3.76 -10.41
N TYR A 153 22.25 2.86 -9.91
CA TYR A 153 22.53 1.45 -9.81
C TYR A 153 21.89 0.71 -10.98
N ILE A 154 22.63 -0.25 -11.53
CA ILE A 154 22.20 -1.14 -12.61
C ILE A 154 22.36 -2.58 -12.16
N GLN A 155 21.53 -3.47 -12.67
CA GLN A 155 21.64 -4.90 -12.43
C GLN A 155 21.85 -5.63 -13.76
N ILE A 156 22.81 -6.56 -13.76
CA ILE A 156 23.02 -7.51 -14.86
C ILE A 156 22.99 -8.90 -14.24
N ASN A 157 22.11 -9.78 -14.71
CA ASN A 157 21.90 -11.10 -14.11
C ASN A 157 21.67 -11.00 -12.59
N SER A 158 22.64 -11.43 -11.78
CA SER A 158 22.60 -11.38 -10.31
C SER A 158 23.59 -10.40 -9.69
N GLU A 159 24.30 -9.60 -10.49
CA GLU A 159 25.25 -8.60 -10.02
C GLU A 159 24.66 -7.19 -10.11
N VAL A 160 24.79 -6.43 -9.02
CA VAL A 160 24.42 -5.01 -8.98
C VAL A 160 25.69 -4.16 -9.02
N MET A 161 25.66 -3.13 -9.86
CA MET A 161 26.78 -2.23 -10.11
C MET A 161 26.31 -0.79 -10.03
N ARG A 162 27.20 0.14 -9.66
CA ARG A 162 26.94 1.58 -9.66
C ARG A 162 27.67 2.24 -10.81
N VAL A 163 27.00 3.12 -11.55
CA VAL A 163 27.61 3.92 -12.63
C VAL A 163 28.48 5.03 -12.02
N GLU A 164 29.79 4.98 -12.25
CA GLU A 164 30.74 5.99 -11.77
C GLU A 164 30.98 7.07 -12.82
N GLU A 165 31.17 6.66 -14.08
CA GLU A 165 31.33 7.57 -15.20
C GLU A 165 30.58 7.03 -16.40
N LYS A 166 30.01 7.95 -17.20
CA LYS A 166 29.31 7.59 -18.43
C LYS A 166 29.89 8.30 -19.64
N ASP A 167 30.09 7.53 -20.70
CA ASP A 167 30.10 7.97 -22.09
C ASP A 167 28.94 7.29 -22.84
N ASN A 168 28.75 7.56 -24.13
CA ASN A 168 27.68 6.93 -24.91
C ASN A 168 27.86 5.43 -25.12
N VAL A 169 29.09 4.91 -25.11
CA VAL A 169 29.36 3.48 -25.37
C VAL A 169 30.16 2.86 -24.24
N SER A 170 31.09 3.61 -23.65
CA SER A 170 31.97 3.13 -22.58
C SER A 170 31.48 3.66 -21.24
N ILE A 171 31.16 2.76 -20.32
CA ILE A 171 30.69 3.12 -18.98
C ILE A 171 31.68 2.56 -17.98
N ILE A 172 32.05 3.36 -16.98
CA ILE A 172 32.84 2.89 -15.85
C ILE A 172 31.88 2.62 -14.70
N VAL A 173 31.96 1.41 -14.15
CA VAL A 173 31.09 0.96 -13.06
C VAL A 173 31.88 0.48 -11.85
N ALA A 174 31.36 0.79 -10.68
CA ALA A 174 31.74 0.16 -9.42
C ALA A 174 30.92 -1.11 -9.23
N ARG A 175 31.60 -2.24 -9.11
CA ARG A 175 31.01 -3.58 -9.14
C ARG A 175 30.68 -4.11 -7.75
N GLY A 176 29.95 -5.22 -7.67
CA GLY A 176 29.68 -5.92 -6.41
C GLY A 176 28.93 -5.12 -5.35
N GLN A 177 27.99 -4.26 -5.77
CA GLN A 177 27.20 -3.45 -4.85
C GLN A 177 26.19 -4.31 -4.09
N TYR A 178 25.72 -3.85 -2.92
CA TYR A 178 24.77 -4.58 -2.08
C TYR A 178 25.15 -6.04 -1.78
N ARG A 179 26.47 -6.31 -1.66
CA ARG A 179 27.03 -7.64 -1.39
C ARG A 179 26.84 -8.65 -2.52
N THR A 180 26.55 -8.22 -3.74
CA THR A 180 26.56 -9.12 -4.90
C THR A 180 27.99 -9.52 -5.26
N ALA A 181 28.18 -10.75 -5.76
CA ALA A 181 29.48 -11.23 -6.22
C ALA A 181 29.77 -10.72 -7.64
N GLU A 182 31.02 -10.35 -7.91
CA GLU A 182 31.46 -10.03 -9.27
C GLU A 182 31.40 -11.29 -10.15
N MET A 183 30.70 -11.21 -11.28
CA MET A 183 30.54 -12.31 -12.21
C MET A 183 30.99 -11.95 -13.62
N LYS A 184 31.17 -12.95 -14.48
CA LYS A 184 31.37 -12.68 -15.90
C LYS A 184 30.01 -12.39 -16.54
N HIS A 185 29.92 -11.31 -17.32
CA HIS A 185 28.75 -11.01 -18.14
C HIS A 185 29.08 -11.18 -19.61
N SER A 186 28.20 -11.84 -20.34
CA SER A 186 28.38 -12.14 -21.76
C SER A 186 27.90 -10.98 -22.63
N ASN A 187 28.43 -10.89 -23.84
CA ASN A 187 27.88 -9.98 -24.84
C ASN A 187 26.38 -10.27 -25.06
N GLY A 188 25.55 -9.23 -25.09
CA GLY A 188 24.11 -9.31 -25.22
C GLY A 188 23.36 -9.47 -23.90
N ASP A 189 24.05 -9.58 -22.76
CA ASP A 189 23.39 -9.61 -21.45
C ASP A 189 22.58 -8.32 -21.24
N VAL A 190 21.39 -8.49 -20.68
CA VAL A 190 20.45 -7.40 -20.42
C VAL A 190 20.85 -6.66 -19.14
N ILE A 191 20.74 -5.34 -19.19
CA ILE A 191 21.03 -4.42 -18.11
C ILE A 191 19.72 -3.76 -17.70
N ASN A 192 19.31 -3.99 -16.46
CA ASN A 192 18.12 -3.37 -15.86
C ASN A 192 18.55 -2.19 -14.99
N LEU A 193 17.73 -1.14 -14.94
CA LEU A 193 18.01 0.04 -14.15
C LEU A 193 17.26 -0.02 -12.82
N ILE A 194 17.98 0.06 -11.70
CA ILE A 194 17.33 0.14 -10.39
C ILE A 194 16.94 1.60 -10.13
N ASN A 195 15.64 1.88 -10.21
CA ASN A 195 15.11 3.24 -10.17
C ASN A 195 13.88 3.39 -9.26
N ALA A 196 13.21 4.55 -9.34
CA ALA A 196 12.04 4.86 -8.52
C ALA A 196 10.88 3.86 -8.69
N ALA A 197 10.73 3.25 -9.86
CA ALA A 197 9.75 2.19 -10.09
C ALA A 197 10.08 0.94 -9.27
N ASP A 198 11.36 0.58 -9.10
CA ASP A 198 11.78 -0.52 -8.23
C ASP A 198 11.59 -0.20 -6.74
N HIS A 199 11.87 1.05 -6.35
CA HIS A 199 11.66 1.50 -4.96
C HIS A 199 10.20 1.34 -4.52
N ALA A 200 9.26 1.53 -5.44
CA ALA A 200 7.84 1.37 -5.19
C ALA A 200 7.39 -0.09 -5.02
N LEU A 201 8.20 -1.05 -5.47
CA LEU A 201 7.90 -2.48 -5.46
C LEU A 201 8.58 -3.23 -4.29
N ILE A 202 9.21 -2.52 -3.36
CA ILE A 202 9.81 -3.14 -2.16
C ILE A 202 8.70 -3.69 -1.26
N GLU A 203 8.70 -5.00 -1.05
CA GLU A 203 7.74 -5.69 -0.18
C GLU A 203 8.24 -5.79 1.28
N VAL A 204 7.32 -6.11 2.19
CA VAL A 204 7.63 -6.29 3.61
C VAL A 204 8.52 -7.52 3.80
N GLY A 205 9.70 -7.31 4.38
CA GLY A 205 10.67 -8.37 4.64
C GLY A 205 11.81 -8.45 3.61
N ASP A 206 11.76 -7.63 2.55
CA ASP A 206 12.86 -7.51 1.60
C ASP A 206 13.99 -6.61 2.12
N ASP A 207 15.22 -6.92 1.69
CA ASP A 207 16.40 -6.12 1.99
C ASP A 207 16.38 -4.81 1.19
N PHE A 208 16.34 -3.67 1.89
CA PHE A 208 16.42 -2.34 1.29
C PHE A 208 17.71 -1.61 1.68
N GLY A 209 18.18 -0.75 0.78
CA GLY A 209 19.24 0.21 1.04
C GLY A 209 18.68 1.56 1.50
N PHE A 210 19.58 2.50 1.76
CA PHE A 210 19.23 3.88 2.09
C PHE A 210 19.99 4.83 1.16
N ASN A 211 19.28 5.72 0.48
CA ASN A 211 19.91 6.89 -0.14
C ASN A 211 19.95 8.05 0.87
N SER A 212 20.87 8.98 0.68
CA SER A 212 20.98 10.17 1.52
C SER A 212 21.02 11.39 0.62
N ASP A 213 20.08 12.30 0.85
CA ASP A 213 20.11 13.64 0.28
C ASP A 213 20.34 14.64 1.42
N VAL A 214 21.31 15.54 1.18
CA VAL A 214 21.66 16.62 2.10
C VAL A 214 21.40 17.94 1.40
N ASP A 215 20.39 18.66 1.89
CA ASP A 215 20.04 19.98 1.38
C ASP A 215 20.48 21.06 2.35
N PHE A 216 21.09 22.12 1.81
CA PHE A 216 21.48 23.32 2.54
C PHE A 216 20.51 24.45 2.22
N PHE A 217 19.88 25.01 3.26
CA PHE A 217 18.90 26.09 3.11
C PHE A 217 19.48 27.41 3.61
N GLN A 218 19.27 28.49 2.84
CA GLN A 218 19.55 29.87 3.25
C GLN A 218 18.31 30.77 3.18
N ASP A 219 17.13 30.17 2.97
CA ASP A 219 15.87 30.89 2.74
C ASP A 219 15.16 31.33 4.03
N SER A 220 15.77 31.07 5.19
CA SER A 220 15.26 31.43 6.53
C SER A 220 13.86 30.87 6.85
N LYS A 221 13.45 29.79 6.18
CA LYS A 221 12.16 29.14 6.39
C LYS A 221 12.19 28.10 7.51
N PHE A 222 11.03 27.87 8.10
CA PHE A 222 10.78 26.80 9.07
C PHE A 222 10.07 25.64 8.38
N PHE A 223 10.37 24.40 8.79
CA PHE A 223 9.59 23.25 8.33
C PHE A 223 8.35 23.12 9.22
N SER A 224 7.17 23.01 8.60
CA SER A 224 5.93 22.72 9.31
C SER A 224 5.63 21.21 9.23
N PRO A 225 5.79 20.44 10.33
CA PRO A 225 5.53 19.00 10.30
C PRO A 225 4.07 18.65 9.98
N SER A 226 3.13 19.55 10.32
CA SER A 226 1.70 19.32 10.10
C SER A 226 1.25 19.59 8.66
N GLN A 227 1.97 20.42 7.91
CA GLN A 227 1.66 20.72 6.52
C GLN A 227 2.63 20.08 5.51
N GLY A 228 3.75 19.52 5.98
CA GLY A 228 4.77 18.95 5.13
C GLY A 228 5.46 19.97 4.20
N THR A 229 5.33 21.26 4.50
CA THR A 229 5.81 22.36 3.67
C THR A 229 6.68 23.33 4.45
N ASP A 230 7.51 24.05 3.69
CA ASP A 230 8.45 25.05 4.21
C ASP A 230 7.81 26.44 4.20
N GLN A 231 7.72 27.08 5.37
CA GLN A 231 7.09 28.40 5.57
C GLN A 231 8.09 29.47 6.00
#